data_AF-A0A498MM80-F1
#
_entry.id   AF-A0A498MM80-F1
#
_cell.length_a   1.000
_cell.length_b   1.000
_cell.length_c   1.000
_cell.angle_alpha   90.00
_cell.angle_beta   90.00
_cell.angle_gamma   90.00
#
_symmetry.space_group_name_H-M   'P 1'
#
loop_
_entity.id
_entity.type
_entity.pdbx_description
1 polymer ?
#
loop_
_entity_poly.entity_id
_entity_poly.type
_entity_poly.pdbx_seq_one_letter_code
_entity_poly.pdbx_strand_id
1 'polypeptide(L)'
;MKTPVSVLRLPRGPDPNSRGFDPNSPRFIALCPTTVSTSSSGSVDEEEQRLRSELRERFLRTLLLMTDKQVQFDMFEKVRVRATFGASDIDVLNFQVSDLETPLGVQKEALLRCHDMISCSFEL
;
A
#
# COMPACT_ATOMS: atom_id res chain seq x y z
N MET A 1 -1.35 20.77 12.13
CA MET A 1 -2.65 20.70 11.41
C MET A 1 -2.67 19.37 10.66
N LYS A 2 -3.67 18.50 10.86
CA LYS A 2 -3.76 17.20 10.16
C LYS A 2 -4.37 17.43 8.78
N THR A 3 -3.59 17.31 7.72
CA THR A 3 -4.10 17.27 6.34
C THR A 3 -4.86 15.95 6.13
N PRO A 4 -6.17 16.00 5.80
CA PRO A 4 -6.94 14.78 5.53
C PRO A 4 -6.53 14.19 4.18
N VAL A 5 -6.31 12.88 4.14
CA VAL A 5 -6.09 12.13 2.88
C VAL A 5 -7.45 11.90 2.22
N SER A 6 -7.62 12.32 0.97
CA SER A 6 -8.82 12.06 0.19
C SER A 6 -8.91 10.58 -0.19
N VAL A 7 -9.77 9.84 0.49
CA VAL A 7 -10.09 8.46 0.13
C VAL A 7 -11.34 8.46 -0.76
N LEU A 8 -11.18 8.17 -2.06
CA LEU A 8 -12.32 7.93 -2.93
C LEU A 8 -12.93 6.57 -2.60
N ARG A 9 -14.05 6.57 -1.87
CA ARG A 9 -14.79 5.35 -1.56
C ARG A 9 -15.68 4.99 -2.74
N LEU A 10 -15.40 3.85 -3.37
CA LEU A 10 -16.28 3.24 -4.38
C LEU A 10 -17.70 3.04 -3.79
N PRO A 11 -18.76 3.10 -4.63
CA PRO A 11 -20.13 2.97 -4.18
C PRO A 11 -20.34 1.68 -3.37
N ARG A 12 -21.15 1.80 -2.31
CA ARG A 12 -21.51 0.68 -1.44
C ARG A 12 -22.19 -0.39 -2.30
N GLY A 13 -21.75 -1.63 -2.17
CA GLY A 13 -22.49 -2.77 -2.71
C GLY A 13 -23.89 -2.86 -2.07
N PRO A 14 -24.79 -3.65 -2.66
CA PRO A 14 -26.18 -3.76 -2.20
C PRO A 14 -26.33 -4.28 -0.76
N ASP A 15 -25.29 -4.91 -0.20
CA ASP A 15 -25.28 -5.36 1.19
C ASP A 15 -24.66 -4.32 2.14
N PRO A 16 -25.41 -3.84 3.16
CA PRO A 16 -24.89 -2.90 4.16
C PRO A 16 -23.78 -3.49 5.03
N ASN A 17 -23.65 -4.82 5.09
CA ASN A 17 -22.69 -5.54 5.94
C ASN A 17 -21.48 -6.12 5.18
N SER A 18 -21.33 -5.86 3.88
CA SER A 18 -20.45 -6.66 3.01
C SER A 18 -18.94 -6.40 3.14
N ARG A 19 -18.51 -5.38 3.91
CA ARG A 19 -17.09 -5.01 4.03
C ARG A 19 -16.61 -4.89 5.47
N GLY A 20 -16.49 -6.04 6.12
CA GLY A 20 -15.21 -6.48 6.72
C GLY A 20 -14.64 -5.74 7.93
N PHE A 21 -15.40 -4.89 8.61
CA PHE A 21 -14.97 -4.28 9.88
C PHE A 21 -15.99 -4.44 11.01
N ASP A 22 -17.09 -5.17 10.77
CA ASP A 22 -17.99 -5.56 11.85
C ASP A 22 -17.37 -6.77 12.58
N PRO A 23 -16.97 -6.62 13.86
CA PRO A 23 -16.39 -7.71 14.65
C PRO A 23 -17.38 -8.87 14.88
N ASN A 24 -18.67 -8.65 14.66
CA ASN A 24 -19.71 -9.69 14.76
C ASN A 24 -20.06 -10.31 13.39
N SER A 25 -19.43 -9.89 12.30
CA SER A 25 -19.76 -10.43 10.98
C SER A 25 -19.28 -11.87 10.81
N PRO A 26 -20.02 -12.74 10.10
CA PRO A 26 -19.59 -14.11 9.82
C PRO A 26 -18.21 -14.18 9.13
N ARG A 27 -17.89 -13.18 8.31
CA ARG A 27 -16.59 -13.05 7.63
C ARG A 27 -15.46 -12.76 8.62
N PHE A 28 -15.66 -11.84 9.58
CA PHE A 28 -14.66 -11.54 10.60
C PHE A 28 -14.39 -12.78 11.46
N ILE A 29 -15.45 -13.46 11.93
CA ILE A 29 -15.36 -14.69 12.71
C ILE A 29 -14.62 -15.81 11.95
N ALA A 30 -14.87 -15.96 10.65
CA ALA A 30 -14.23 -16.98 9.81
C ALA A 30 -12.76 -16.68 9.46
N LEU A 31 -12.37 -15.40 9.46
CA LEU A 31 -10.99 -14.95 9.18
C LEU A 31 -10.15 -14.81 10.45
N CYS A 32 -10.75 -14.82 11.64
CA CYS A 32 -10.03 -14.98 12.90
C CYS A 32 -9.25 -16.32 12.86
N PRO A 33 -7.91 -16.33 12.96
CA PRO A 33 -7.15 -17.55 12.82
C PRO A 33 -7.44 -18.51 13.97
N THR A 34 -8.00 -19.68 13.67
CA THR A 34 -8.27 -20.77 14.64
C THR A 34 -7.00 -21.45 15.19
N THR A 35 -5.80 -20.91 14.94
CA THR A 35 -4.50 -21.56 15.28
C THR A 35 -3.60 -20.78 16.22
N VAL A 36 -4.07 -19.69 16.83
CA VAL A 36 -3.38 -19.09 17.97
C VAL A 36 -4.37 -19.09 19.13
N SER A 37 -4.08 -19.92 20.14
CA SER A 37 -4.86 -20.05 21.37
C SER A 37 -5.27 -18.67 21.89
N THR A 38 -6.53 -18.33 21.67
CA THR A 38 -7.17 -17.09 22.12
C THR A 38 -7.54 -17.22 23.59
N SER A 39 -6.58 -17.64 24.41
CA SER A 39 -6.68 -17.64 25.86
C SER A 39 -5.66 -16.63 26.38
N SER A 40 -6.19 -15.49 26.84
CA SER A 40 -5.59 -14.49 27.73
C SER A 40 -4.59 -13.45 27.19
N SER A 41 -5.02 -12.48 26.36
CA SER A 41 -4.56 -11.07 26.48
C SER A 41 -5.20 -10.12 25.45
N GLY A 42 -6.43 -9.63 25.69
CA GLY A 42 -7.05 -8.59 24.85
C GLY A 42 -6.21 -7.32 24.68
N SER A 43 -5.24 -7.05 25.58
CA SER A 43 -4.36 -5.88 25.52
C SER A 43 -3.20 -6.01 24.52
N VAL A 44 -2.68 -7.22 24.27
CA VAL A 44 -1.49 -7.42 23.41
C VAL A 44 -1.89 -7.32 21.93
N ASP A 45 -3.03 -7.90 21.57
CA ASP A 45 -3.56 -7.83 20.20
C ASP A 45 -3.99 -6.40 19.83
N GLU A 46 -4.58 -5.64 20.77
CA GLU A 46 -4.96 -4.24 20.55
C GLU A 46 -3.74 -3.33 20.37
N GLU A 47 -2.68 -3.52 21.18
CA GLU A 47 -1.45 -2.77 21.03
C GLU A 47 -0.73 -3.10 19.72
N GLU A 48 -0.67 -4.37 19.33
CA GLU A 48 -0.11 -4.76 18.04
C GLU A 48 -0.90 -4.16 16.87
N GLN A 49 -2.23 -4.18 16.92
CA GLN A 49 -3.06 -3.54 15.90
C GLN A 49 -2.86 -2.02 15.86
N ARG A 50 -2.69 -1.36 17.01
CA ARG A 50 -2.36 0.07 17.09
C ARG A 50 -1.04 0.35 16.39
N LEU A 51 0.00 -0.44 16.69
CA LEU A 51 1.33 -0.28 16.09
C LEU A 51 1.32 -0.55 14.57
N ARG A 52 0.65 -1.62 14.13
CA ARG A 52 0.48 -1.92 12.69
C ARG A 52 -0.23 -0.77 11.97
N SER A 53 -1.26 -0.20 12.60
CA SER A 53 -2.00 0.94 12.04
C SER A 53 -1.14 2.20 11.93
N GLU A 54 -0.34 2.50 12.96
CA GLU A 54 0.59 3.64 12.93
C GLU A 54 1.67 3.48 11.85
N LEU A 55 2.28 2.29 11.75
CA LEU A 55 3.27 1.99 10.71
C LEU A 55 2.67 2.09 9.31
N ARG A 56 1.45 1.57 9.14
CA ARG A 56 0.72 1.65 7.88
C ARG A 56 0.37 3.08 7.51
N GLU A 57 -0.06 3.90 8.47
CA GLU A 57 -0.32 5.33 8.25
C GLU A 57 0.94 6.04 7.75
N ARG A 58 2.08 5.85 8.41
CA ARG A 58 3.35 6.45 8.01
C ARG A 58 3.75 6.02 6.60
N PHE A 59 3.66 4.73 6.32
CA PHE A 59 3.93 4.19 4.99
C PHE A 59 3.03 4.80 3.90
N LEU A 60 1.72 4.91 4.14
CA LEU A 60 0.78 5.52 3.19
C LEU A 60 1.06 7.02 2.99
N ARG A 61 1.46 7.73 4.05
CA ARG A 61 1.90 9.13 3.95
C ARG A 61 3.15 9.26 3.08
N THR A 62 4.10 8.32 3.18
CA THR A 62 5.28 8.28 2.30
C THR A 62 4.88 8.11 0.84
N LEU A 63 3.95 7.20 0.52
CA LEU A 63 3.47 7.04 -0.86
C LEU A 63 2.81 8.32 -1.38
N LEU A 64 2.04 9.01 -0.54
CA LEU A 64 1.42 10.28 -0.90
C LEU A 64 2.45 11.39 -1.17
N LEU A 65 3.53 11.44 -0.39
CA LEU A 65 4.63 12.40 -0.60
C LEU A 65 5.45 12.10 -1.86
N MET A 66 5.44 10.84 -2.30
CA MET A 66 6.13 10.38 -3.49
C MET A 66 5.36 10.71 -4.79
N THR A 67 4.05 10.99 -4.70
CA THR A 67 3.22 11.36 -5.87
C THR A 67 3.78 12.58 -6.59
N ASP A 68 3.83 12.48 -7.93
CA ASP A 68 4.39 13.47 -8.86
C ASP A 68 5.88 13.78 -8.66
N LYS A 69 6.59 12.96 -7.88
CA LYS A 69 8.05 13.05 -7.72
C LYS A 69 8.76 12.16 -8.73
N GLN A 70 9.97 12.58 -9.11
CA GLN A 70 10.89 11.69 -9.78
C GLN A 70 11.44 10.67 -8.78
N VAL A 71 11.22 9.39 -9.08
CA VAL A 71 11.63 8.27 -8.24
C VAL A 71 12.64 7.43 -9.01
N GLN A 72 13.73 7.08 -8.34
CA GLN A 72 14.70 6.11 -8.85
C GLN A 72 14.29 4.72 -8.36
N PHE A 73 14.24 3.76 -9.28
CA PHE A 73 13.99 2.35 -8.99
C PHE A 73 15.24 1.55 -9.32
N ASP A 74 15.73 0.79 -8.35
CA ASP A 74 16.75 -0.23 -8.57
C ASP A 74 16.03 -1.57 -8.79
N MET A 75 16.22 -2.16 -9.97
CA MET A 75 15.59 -3.40 -10.42
C MET A 75 16.61 -4.55 -10.41
N PHE A 76 16.14 -5.76 -10.73
CA PHE A 76 17.03 -6.90 -10.96
C PHE A 76 18.01 -6.64 -12.12
N GLU A 77 19.08 -7.45 -12.19
CA GLU A 77 20.13 -7.33 -13.21
C GLU A 77 20.87 -5.98 -13.21
N LYS A 78 20.93 -5.31 -12.04
CA LYS A 78 21.58 -4.00 -11.85
C LYS A 78 21.00 -2.90 -12.77
N VAL A 79 19.75 -3.06 -13.18
CA VAL A 79 19.04 -2.07 -13.98
C VAL A 79 18.53 -0.97 -13.04
N ARG A 80 18.85 0.27 -13.38
CA ARG A 80 18.35 1.45 -12.67
C ARG A 80 17.50 2.26 -13.64
N VAL A 81 16.26 2.53 -13.24
CA VAL A 81 15.31 3.33 -14.02
C VAL A 81 14.84 4.50 -13.18
N ARG A 82 14.42 5.57 -13.86
CA ARG A 82 13.78 6.73 -13.23
C ARG A 82 12.42 6.94 -13.85
N ALA A 83 11.43 7.33 -13.05
CA ALA A 83 10.12 7.67 -13.56
C ALA A 83 9.44 8.66 -12.61
N THR A 84 8.42 9.34 -13.11
CA THR A 84 7.52 10.12 -12.25
C THR A 84 6.51 9.17 -11.62
N PHE A 85 6.48 9.09 -10.30
CA PHE A 85 5.53 8.23 -9.60
C PHE A 85 4.13 8.84 -9.61
N GLY A 86 3.14 8.09 -10.09
CA GLY A 86 1.75 8.52 -10.02
C GLY A 86 1.02 7.87 -8.85
N ALA A 87 0.88 6.54 -8.87
CA ALA A 87 0.07 5.83 -7.89
C ALA A 87 0.59 4.41 -7.58
N SER A 88 0.18 3.90 -6.42
CA SER A 88 0.31 2.49 -6.02
C SER A 88 -1.07 1.87 -5.84
N ASP A 89 -1.20 0.58 -6.10
CA ASP A 89 -2.33 -0.18 -5.59
C ASP A 89 -2.28 -0.31 -4.05
N ILE A 90 -3.40 -0.72 -3.45
CA ILE A 90 -3.54 -0.80 -1.99
C ILE A 90 -2.58 -1.82 -1.38
N ASP A 91 -2.33 -2.90 -2.09
CA ASP A 91 -1.47 -4.00 -1.62
C ASP A 91 0.01 -3.76 -1.95
N VAL A 92 0.34 -2.66 -2.62
CA VAL A 92 1.72 -2.28 -2.99
C VAL A 92 2.38 -3.35 -3.85
N LEU A 93 1.60 -3.95 -4.76
CA LEU A 93 2.08 -4.91 -5.74
C LEU A 93 2.48 -4.24 -7.04
N ASN A 94 1.96 -3.03 -7.31
CA ASN A 94 2.18 -2.33 -8.57
C ASN A 94 2.28 -0.80 -8.40
N PHE A 95 3.22 -0.18 -9.11
CA PHE A 95 3.36 1.27 -9.23
C PHE A 95 3.06 1.72 -10.66
N GLN A 96 2.06 2.57 -10.80
CA GLN A 96 1.85 3.32 -12.03
C GLN A 96 2.82 4.50 -12.03
N VAL A 97 3.55 4.62 -13.14
CA VAL A 97 4.56 5.65 -13.35
C VAL A 97 4.43 6.21 -14.76
N SER A 98 4.82 7.47 -14.92
CA SER A 98 4.94 8.14 -16.21
C SER A 98 6.39 8.50 -16.52
N ASP A 99 6.69 8.67 -17.81
CA ASP A 99 8.01 9.01 -18.32
C ASP A 99 9.13 8.11 -17.75
N LEU A 100 8.91 6.80 -17.80
CA LEU A 100 9.87 5.79 -17.36
C LEU A 100 11.09 5.78 -18.28
N GLU A 101 12.21 6.29 -17.77
CA GLU A 101 13.52 6.28 -18.39
C GLU A 101 14.16 4.90 -18.27
N THR A 102 14.25 4.19 -19.39
CA THR A 102 14.98 2.94 -19.52
C THR A 102 16.24 3.14 -20.37
N PRO A 103 17.21 2.21 -20.34
CA PRO A 103 18.37 2.27 -21.25
C PRO A 103 18.00 2.28 -22.75
N LEU A 104 16.80 1.82 -23.11
CA LEU A 104 16.33 1.76 -24.50
C LEU A 104 15.58 3.02 -24.93
N GLY A 105 15.22 3.89 -23.99
CA GLY A 105 14.42 5.08 -24.24
C GLY A 105 13.38 5.33 -23.15
N VAL A 106 12.47 6.28 -23.44
CA VAL A 106 11.44 6.73 -22.50
C VAL A 106 10.11 6.07 -22.83
N GLN A 107 9.55 5.35 -21.87
CA GLN A 107 8.20 4.80 -21.93
C GLN A 107 7.22 5.78 -21.26
N LYS A 108 6.23 6.26 -22.01
CA LYS A 108 5.34 7.34 -21.56
C LYS A 108 4.51 6.97 -20.33
N GLU A 109 3.96 5.77 -20.32
CA GLU A 109 3.19 5.23 -19.20
C GLU A 109 3.60 3.76 -18.98
N ALA A 110 3.80 3.39 -17.72
CA ALA A 110 4.20 2.04 -17.35
C ALA A 110 3.61 1.63 -15.99
N LEU A 111 3.47 0.31 -15.82
CA LEU A 111 3.11 -0.32 -14.55
C LEU A 111 4.29 -1.18 -14.10
N LEU A 112 5.02 -0.71 -13.08
CA LEU A 112 6.12 -1.46 -12.47
C LEU A 112 5.57 -2.40 -11.41
N ARG A 113 5.85 -3.71 -11.54
CA ARG A 113 5.47 -4.68 -10.51
C ARG A 113 6.47 -4.62 -9.37
N CYS A 114 6.01 -4.71 -8.13
CA CYS A 114 6.87 -4.68 -6.95
C CYS A 114 7.89 -5.83 -6.96
N HIS A 115 7.54 -6.97 -7.56
CA HIS A 115 8.44 -8.11 -7.73
C HIS A 115 9.59 -7.84 -8.74
N ASP A 116 9.52 -6.81 -9.57
CA ASP A 116 10.60 -6.45 -10.50
C ASP A 116 11.60 -5.46 -9.88
N MET A 117 11.30 -4.95 -8.66
CA MET A 117 12.06 -3.90 -7.98
C MET A 117 12.72 -4.42 -6.70
N ILE A 118 13.92 -3.94 -6.44
CA ILE A 118 14.67 -4.19 -5.19
C ILE A 118 14.42 -3.04 -4.21
N SER A 119 14.47 -1.81 -4.72
CA SER A 119 14.26 -0.59 -3.92
C SER A 119 13.79 0.58 -4.77
N CYS A 120 13.19 1.57 -4.11
CA CYS A 120 12.88 2.87 -4.70
C CYS A 120 13.34 4.00 -3.78
N SER A 121 13.79 5.11 -4.35
CA SER A 121 14.23 6.30 -3.61
C SER A 121 13.77 7.59 -4.31
N PHE A 122 13.43 8.60 -3.51
CA PHE A 122 12.98 9.90 -3.99
C PHE A 122 13.42 11.01 -3.04
N GLU A 123 13.47 12.24 -3.54
CA GLU A 123 13.76 13.43 -2.75
C GLU A 123 12.46 14.07 -2.22
N LEU A 124 12.43 14.31 -0.90
CA LEU A 124 11.31 14.94 -0.19
C LEU A 124 11.19 16.42 -0.53
#